data_AF-A0A250F039-F1
#
_entry.id   AF-A0A250F039-F1
#
_cell.length_a   1.000
_cell.length_b   1.000
_cell.length_c   1.000
_cell.angle_alpha   90.00
_cell.angle_beta   90.00
_cell.angle_gamma   90.00
#
_symmetry.space_group_name_H-M   'P 1'
#
loop_
_entity.id
_entity.type
_entity.pdbx_description
1 polymer ?
#
loop_
_entity_poly.entity_id
_entity_poly.type
_entity_poly.pdbx_seq_one_letter_code
_entity_poly.pdbx_strand_id
1 'polypeptide(L)'
;MLNIQKSVTRKQLLLLLLLGICVTTPILAQGAGAITDAANSIKSYWGPLKILIMMIGGIVGLIGGLRIYNKWTNGDQDINKEILGWGGACLFLILVPIFVGAFFGLN
;
A
#
# COMPACT_ATOMS: atom_id res chain seq x y z
N MET A 1 41.56 -22.03 48.85
CA MET A 1 40.75 -20.92 48.29
C MET A 1 41.67 -20.01 47.49
N LEU A 2 41.66 -20.09 46.15
CA LEU A 2 42.42 -19.19 45.27
C LEU A 2 41.53 -18.01 44.91
N ASN A 3 41.86 -16.85 45.48
CA ASN A 3 41.19 -15.57 45.26
C ASN A 3 41.62 -14.98 43.91
N ILE A 4 40.82 -15.19 42.87
CA ILE A 4 41.04 -14.61 41.53
C ILE A 4 40.49 -13.18 41.54
N GLN A 5 41.30 -12.22 41.98
CA GLN A 5 41.05 -10.80 41.73
C GLN A 5 41.71 -10.41 40.41
N LYS A 6 41.03 -10.64 39.28
CA LYS A 6 41.45 -10.10 37.98
C LYS A 6 41.12 -8.61 37.94
N SER A 7 42.12 -7.75 38.15
CA SER A 7 41.99 -6.31 37.96
C SER A 7 41.73 -6.01 36.47
N VAL A 8 40.52 -5.60 36.15
CA VAL A 8 40.15 -5.17 34.78
C VAL A 8 40.82 -3.83 34.51
N THR A 9 41.77 -3.82 33.57
CA THR A 9 42.54 -2.63 33.20
C THR A 9 41.66 -1.67 32.40
N ARG A 10 41.83 -0.35 32.56
CA ARG A 10 41.03 0.70 31.87
C ARG A 10 40.90 0.50 30.35
N LYS A 11 41.92 -0.08 29.69
CA LYS A 11 41.91 -0.43 28.26
C LYS A 11 40.95 -1.59 27.93
N GLN A 12 40.80 -2.56 28.83
CA GLN A 12 39.85 -3.67 28.70
C GLN A 12 38.41 -3.20 28.96
N LEU A 13 38.23 -2.22 29.85
CA LEU A 13 36.94 -1.56 30.07
C LEU A 13 36.49 -0.77 28.83
N LEU A 14 37.41 -0.05 28.18
CA LEU A 14 37.13 0.68 26.94
C LEU A 14 36.84 -0.26 25.76
N LEU A 15 37.54 -1.40 25.66
CA LEU A 15 37.25 -2.42 24.65
C LEU A 15 35.88 -3.08 24.85
N LEU A 16 35.49 -3.36 26.10
CA LEU A 16 34.15 -3.88 26.43
C LEU A 16 33.05 -2.86 26.14
N LEU A 17 33.30 -1.56 26.39
CA LEU A 17 32.38 -0.48 26.05
C LEU A 17 32.21 -0.34 24.53
N LEU A 18 33.30 -0.44 23.76
CA LEU A 18 33.28 -0.37 22.29
C LEU A 18 32.55 -1.58 21.68
N LEU A 19 32.72 -2.78 22.26
CA LEU A 19 32.02 -3.99 21.84
C LEU A 19 30.52 -3.93 22.18
N GLY A 20 30.14 -3.31 23.30
CA GLY A 20 28.74 -3.13 23.71
C GLY A 20 27.93 -2.24 22.77
N ILE A 21 28.57 -1.31 22.06
CA ILE A 21 27.91 -0.42 21.08
C ILE A 21 27.66 -1.15 19.75
N CYS A 22 28.39 -2.24 19.46
CA CYS A 22 28.22 -3.01 18.21
C CYS A 22 27.10 -4.07 18.25
N VAL A 23 26.41 -4.28 19.38
CA VAL A 23 25.41 -5.36 19.53
C VAL A 23 23.98 -4.93 19.15
N THR A 24 23.75 -3.68 18.75
CA THR A 24 22.40 -3.18 18.44
C THR A 24 22.00 -3.29 16.97
N THR A 25 22.57 -4.22 16.20
CA THR A 25 21.95 -4.56 14.91
C THR A 25 20.79 -5.51 15.18
N PRO A 26 19.53 -5.12 14.88
CA PRO A 26 18.46 -6.11 14.88
C PRO A 26 18.80 -7.06 13.73
N ILE A 27 19.20 -8.28 14.08
CA ILE A 27 19.36 -9.39 13.15
C ILE A 27 17.94 -9.77 12.71
N LEU A 28 17.34 -8.94 11.84
CA LEU A 28 16.06 -9.21 11.22
C LEU A 28 16.31 -10.30 10.19
N ALA A 29 15.65 -11.44 10.41
CA ALA A 29 15.59 -12.56 9.48
C ALA A 29 15.35 -12.05 8.04
N GLN A 30 16.42 -12.06 7.24
CA GLN A 30 16.50 -11.36 5.94
C GLN A 30 15.52 -11.87 4.86
N GLY A 31 14.81 -12.97 5.10
CA GLY A 31 13.77 -13.48 4.19
C GLY A 31 12.36 -13.00 4.55
N ALA A 32 11.87 -13.35 5.75
CA ALA A 32 10.48 -13.10 6.15
C ALA A 32 10.23 -11.65 6.64
N GLY A 33 11.23 -11.02 7.27
CA GLY A 33 11.13 -9.62 7.73
C GLY A 33 11.07 -8.65 6.55
N ALA A 34 11.96 -8.84 5.56
CA ALA A 34 12.00 -7.99 4.37
C ALA A 34 10.71 -8.04 3.54
N ILE A 35 10.08 -9.22 3.41
CA ILE A 35 8.78 -9.37 2.73
C ILE A 35 7.67 -8.68 3.52
N THR A 36 7.69 -8.77 4.86
CA THR A 36 6.72 -8.10 5.73
C THR A 36 6.84 -6.58 5.64
N ASP A 37 8.07 -6.06 5.62
CA ASP A 37 8.35 -4.62 5.49
C ASP A 37 7.97 -4.07 4.10
N ALA A 38 8.25 -4.84 3.04
CA ALA A 38 7.82 -4.49 1.69
C ALA A 38 6.28 -4.47 1.57
N ALA A 39 5.59 -5.47 2.16
CA ALA A 39 4.14 -5.49 2.20
C ALA A 39 3.58 -4.26 2.93
N ASN A 40 4.09 -3.94 4.13
CA ASN A 40 3.66 -2.77 4.90
C ASN A 40 3.88 -1.44 4.15
N SER A 41 4.98 -1.34 3.41
CA SER A 41 5.23 -0.18 2.54
C SER A 41 4.16 -0.04 1.46
N ILE A 42 3.76 -1.14 0.80
CA ILE A 42 2.67 -1.15 -0.19
C ILE A 42 1.32 -0.77 0.47
N LYS A 43 1.04 -1.25 1.69
CA LYS A 43 -0.18 -0.89 2.44
C LYS A 43 -0.28 0.61 2.68
N SER A 44 0.85 1.26 3.00
CA SER A 44 0.89 2.71 3.24
C SER A 44 0.46 3.52 2.02
N TYR A 45 0.70 3.03 0.80
CA TYR A 45 0.29 3.71 -0.43
C TYR A 45 -1.15 3.40 -0.85
N TRP A 46 -1.77 2.37 -0.27
CA TRP A 46 -3.10 1.91 -0.68
C TRP A 46 -4.20 2.96 -0.50
N GLY A 47 -4.23 3.62 0.66
CA GLY A 47 -5.22 4.67 0.96
C GLY A 47 -5.19 5.83 -0.05
N PRO A 48 -4.02 6.46 -0.29
CA PRO A 48 -3.87 7.49 -1.32
C PRO A 48 -4.23 6.99 -2.74
N LEU A 49 -3.84 5.77 -3.11
CA LEU A 49 -4.17 5.18 -4.41
C LEU A 49 -5.68 4.98 -4.60
N LYS A 50 -6.40 4.53 -3.57
CA LYS A 50 -7.86 4.37 -3.59
C LYS A 50 -8.55 5.70 -3.89
N ILE A 51 -8.13 6.79 -3.22
CA ILE A 51 -8.68 8.13 -3.45
C ILE A 51 -8.41 8.59 -4.88
N LEU A 52 -7.20 8.39 -5.39
CA LEU A 52 -6.84 8.75 -6.77
C LEU A 52 -7.71 8.03 -7.80
N ILE A 53 -7.91 6.71 -7.64
CA ILE A 53 -8.75 5.92 -8.54
C ILE A 53 -10.21 6.37 -8.47
N MET A 54 -10.75 6.62 -7.27
CA MET A 54 -12.13 7.13 -7.13
C MET A 54 -12.30 8.50 -7.79
N MET A 55 -11.31 9.38 -7.66
CA MET A 55 -11.34 10.70 -8.27
C MET A 55 -11.30 10.62 -9.81
N ILE A 56 -10.44 9.77 -10.37
CA ILE A 56 -10.39 9.50 -11.82
C ILE A 56 -11.70 8.85 -12.29
N GLY A 57 -12.23 7.88 -11.55
CA GLY A 57 -13.50 7.22 -11.84
C GLY A 57 -14.66 8.20 -11.89
N GLY A 58 -14.69 9.19 -10.98
CA GLY A 58 -15.67 10.29 -11.01
C GLY A 58 -15.54 11.14 -12.28
N ILE A 59 -14.33 11.57 -12.64
CA ILE A 59 -14.11 12.41 -13.83
C ILE A 59 -14.50 11.66 -15.11
N VAL A 60 -14.03 10.42 -15.29
CA VAL A 60 -14.34 9.60 -16.48
C VAL A 60 -15.83 9.26 -16.53
N GLY A 61 -16.45 9.01 -15.37
CA GLY A 61 -17.88 8.75 -15.27
C GLY A 61 -18.72 9.93 -15.72
N LEU A 62 -18.37 11.15 -15.30
CA LEU A 62 -19.04 12.37 -15.75
C LEU A 62 -18.92 12.56 -17.27
N ILE A 63 -17.73 12.38 -17.84
CA ILE A 63 -17.50 12.51 -19.29
C ILE A 63 -18.33 11.47 -20.08
N GLY A 64 -18.38 10.23 -19.61
CA GLY A 64 -19.21 9.18 -20.23
C GLY A 64 -20.70 9.48 -20.15
N GLY A 65 -21.17 10.03 -19.02
CA GLY A 65 -22.56 10.45 -18.85
C GLY A 65 -22.95 11.59 -19.78
N LEU A 66 -22.05 12.57 -19.96
CA LEU A 66 -22.20 13.66 -20.94
C LEU A 66 -22.34 13.13 -22.38
N ARG A 67 -21.54 12.14 -22.76
CA ARG A 67 -21.66 11.49 -24.08
C ARG A 67 -23.03 10.83 -24.28
N ILE A 68 -23.49 10.09 -23.27
CA ILE A 68 -24.80 9.42 -23.32
C ILE A 68 -25.93 10.43 -23.43
N TYR A 69 -25.88 11.51 -22.64
CA TYR A 69 -26.85 12.58 -22.71
C TYR A 69 -26.94 13.19 -24.12
N ASN A 70 -25.78 13.45 -24.74
CA ASN A 70 -25.71 13.94 -26.11
C ASN A 70 -26.34 12.95 -27.10
N LYS A 71 -26.12 11.64 -26.95
CA LYS A 71 -26.77 10.63 -27.80
C LYS A 71 -28.28 10.54 -27.55
N TRP A 72 -28.70 10.72 -26.31
CA TRP A 72 -30.10 10.75 -25.93
C TRP A 72 -30.86 11.90 -26.55
N THR A 73 -30.33 13.11 -26.48
CA THR A 73 -30.96 14.25 -27.14
C THR A 73 -31.00 14.14 -28.67
N ASN A 74 -30.15 13.31 -29.28
CA ASN A 74 -30.11 13.09 -30.73
C ASN A 74 -31.03 11.94 -31.20
N GLY A 75 -31.70 11.23 -30.30
CA GLY A 75 -32.61 10.14 -30.66
C GLY A 75 -31.92 8.88 -31.21
N ASP A 76 -30.65 8.66 -30.85
CA ASP A 76 -29.88 7.47 -31.26
C ASP A 76 -30.53 6.18 -30.73
N GLN A 77 -30.67 5.14 -31.56
CA GLN A 77 -31.32 3.89 -31.14
C GLN A 77 -30.44 3.04 -30.21
N ASP A 78 -29.13 3.30 -30.17
CA ASP A 78 -28.17 2.52 -29.38
C ASP A 78 -27.98 3.03 -27.93
N ILE A 79 -28.75 4.03 -27.49
CA ILE A 79 -28.60 4.63 -26.15
C ILE A 79 -28.73 3.61 -25.03
N ASN A 80 -29.71 2.70 -25.10
CA ASN A 80 -29.92 1.69 -24.04
C ASN A 80 -28.67 0.81 -23.86
N LYS A 81 -28.00 0.45 -24.96
CA LYS A 81 -26.77 -0.34 -24.94
C LYS A 81 -25.60 0.49 -24.39
N GLU A 82 -25.50 1.76 -24.77
CA GLU A 82 -24.46 2.66 -24.23
C GLU A 82 -24.63 2.96 -22.74
N ILE A 83 -25.87 3.17 -22.26
CA ILE A 83 -26.17 3.38 -20.83
C ILE A 83 -25.77 2.16 -20.00
N LEU A 84 -26.14 0.96 -20.46
CA LEU A 84 -25.78 -0.28 -19.76
C LEU A 84 -24.27 -0.50 -19.73
N GLY A 85 -23.58 -0.25 -20.86
CA GLY A 85 -22.12 -0.37 -20.94
C GLY A 85 -21.38 0.64 -20.07
N TRP A 86 -21.80 1.91 -20.09
CA TRP A 86 -21.24 2.96 -19.25
C TRP A 86 -21.54 2.75 -17.76
N GLY A 87 -22.77 2.40 -17.41
CA GLY A 87 -23.16 2.13 -16.02
C GLY A 87 -22.38 0.97 -15.43
N GLY A 88 -22.19 -0.12 -16.19
CA GLY A 88 -21.34 -1.24 -15.80
C GLY A 88 -19.87 -0.85 -15.64
N ALA A 89 -19.31 -0.07 -16.57
CA ALA A 89 -17.94 0.40 -16.51
C ALA A 89 -17.68 1.37 -15.34
N CYS A 90 -18.61 2.29 -15.07
CA CYS A 90 -18.54 3.20 -13.92
C CYS A 90 -18.57 2.43 -12.59
N LEU A 91 -19.51 1.49 -12.45
CA LEU A 91 -19.62 0.68 -11.26
C LEU A 91 -18.34 -0.15 -11.03
N PHE A 92 -17.81 -0.74 -12.09
CA PHE A 92 -16.55 -1.48 -12.03
C PHE A 92 -15.39 -0.60 -11.54
N LEU A 93 -15.20 0.60 -12.10
CA LEU A 93 -14.12 1.51 -11.69
C LEU A 93 -14.18 1.89 -10.20
N ILE A 94 -15.38 2.04 -9.64
CA ILE A 94 -15.58 2.37 -8.22
C ILE A 94 -15.34 1.14 -7.33
N LEU A 95 -15.74 -0.05 -7.77
CA LEU A 95 -15.66 -1.28 -6.98
C LEU A 95 -14.26 -1.92 -6.97
N VAL A 96 -13.48 -1.78 -8.04
CA VAL A 96 -12.12 -2.36 -8.16
C VAL A 96 -11.22 -2.07 -6.95
N PRO A 97 -11.04 -0.82 -6.48
CA PRO A 97 -10.15 -0.55 -5.35
C PRO A 97 -10.66 -1.14 -4.02
N ILE A 98 -11.96 -1.41 -3.89
CA ILE A 98 -12.53 -2.07 -2.70
C ILE A 98 -12.27 -3.58 -2.79
N PHE A 99 -12.52 -4.16 -3.96
CA PHE A 99 -12.35 -5.59 -4.21
C PHE A 99 -10.89 -6.03 -4.10
N VAL A 100 -9.97 -5.28 -4.72
CA VAL A 100 -8.53 -5.54 -4.62
C VAL A 100 -8.04 -5.33 -3.19
N GLY A 101 -8.54 -4.30 -2.48
CA GLY A 101 -8.19 -4.07 -1.07
C GLY A 101 -8.59 -5.25 -0.18
N ALA A 102 -9.77 -5.81 -0.40
CA ALA A 102 -10.27 -6.96 0.33
C ALA A 102 -9.37 -8.21 0.18
N PHE A 103 -8.79 -8.47 -1.00
CA PHE A 103 -7.84 -9.59 -1.17
C PHE A 103 -6.57 -9.43 -0.35
N PHE A 104 -6.10 -8.20 -0.17
CA PHE A 104 -4.87 -7.90 0.58
C PHE A 104 -5.12 -7.59 2.07
N GLY A 105 -6.39 -7.66 2.52
CA GLY A 105 -6.79 -7.27 3.88
C GLY A 105 -6.59 -5.77 4.15
N LEU A 106 -6.73 -4.94 3.13
CA LEU A 106 -6.56 -3.48 3.14
C LEU A 106 -7.94 -2.83 3.04
N ASN A 107 -8.47 -2.35 4.16
CA ASN A 107 -9.79 -1.73 4.25
C ASN A 107 -9.70 -0.20 4.34
#